data_AF-A0A9Q3F1Q9-F1
#
_entry.id   AF-A0A9Q3F1Q9-F1
#
_cell.length_a   1.000
_cell.length_b   1.000
_cell.length_c   1.000
_cell.angle_alpha   90.00
_cell.angle_beta   90.00
_cell.angle_gamma   90.00
#
_symmetry.space_group_name_H-M   'P 1'
#
loop_
_entity.id
_entity.type
_entity.pdbx_description
1 polymer ?
#
loop_
_entity_poly.entity_id
_entity_poly.type
_entity_poly.pdbx_seq_one_letter_code
_entity_poly.pdbx_strand_id
1 'polypeptide(L)'
;MLEKGWNPTLPADTLRKDLIDIHPTASRCKIMLDKVKYHSKLRPFVIVSLHETNSVQVEFSGKLENKHPTFPLSFIKPYQPSDKELFPLRNPASLTVLPVEQSEDKNIKIIFQERRLRGKKQREYLVRYRNPVHEDKWLGESDIP
;
A
#
# COMPACT_ATOMS: atom_id res chain seq x y z
N MET A 1 -1.59 -28.04 32.67
CA MET A 1 -2.58 -26.95 32.53
C MET A 1 -2.51 -26.49 31.08
N LEU A 2 -3.49 -26.87 30.26
CA LEU A 2 -3.55 -26.57 28.83
C LEU A 2 -4.56 -25.43 28.62
N GLU A 3 -4.12 -24.36 27.98
CA GLU A 3 -4.93 -23.16 27.74
C GLU A 3 -6.14 -23.48 26.87
N LYS A 4 -7.32 -23.15 27.41
CA LYS A 4 -8.63 -23.30 26.77
C LYS A 4 -8.74 -22.30 25.63
N GLY A 5 -8.88 -22.77 24.39
CA GLY A 5 -9.24 -21.86 23.30
C GLY A 5 -9.29 -22.44 21.89
N TRP A 6 -8.75 -23.63 21.64
CA TRP A 6 -8.79 -24.21 20.30
C TRP A 6 -9.81 -25.35 20.21
N ASN A 7 -10.83 -25.17 19.37
CA ASN A 7 -11.75 -26.23 19.01
C ASN A 7 -11.23 -26.92 17.72
N PRO A 8 -10.65 -28.13 17.82
CA PRO A 8 -10.02 -28.82 16.69
C PRO A 8 -11.02 -29.38 15.66
N THR A 9 -12.32 -29.17 15.86
CA THR A 9 -13.39 -29.68 14.97
C THR A 9 -14.01 -28.61 14.07
N LEU A 10 -13.48 -27.38 14.05
CA LEU A 10 -14.00 -26.34 13.15
C LEU A 10 -13.56 -26.69 11.71
N PRO A 11 -14.48 -27.05 10.79
CA PRO A 11 -14.10 -27.34 9.42
C PRO A 11 -13.57 -26.05 8.79
N ALA A 12 -12.45 -26.12 8.06
CA ALA A 12 -11.80 -24.96 7.44
C ALA A 12 -12.74 -24.11 6.55
N ASP A 13 -13.87 -24.69 6.14
CA ASP A 13 -14.89 -24.09 5.28
C ASP A 13 -16.03 -23.38 6.04
N THR A 14 -16.02 -23.32 7.39
CA THR A 14 -17.08 -22.62 8.15
C THR A 14 -16.96 -21.10 8.13
N LEU A 15 -15.87 -20.53 7.65
CA LEU A 15 -15.81 -19.09 7.36
C LEU A 15 -16.57 -18.82 6.06
N ARG A 16 -17.83 -18.39 6.18
CA ARG A 16 -18.62 -17.87 5.05
C ARG A 16 -17.83 -16.78 4.33
N LYS A 17 -17.35 -17.08 3.12
CA LYS A 17 -16.60 -16.14 2.27
C LYS A 17 -17.42 -14.90 1.89
N ASP A 18 -18.74 -15.01 2.00
CA ASP A 18 -19.71 -14.02 1.55
C ASP A 18 -20.22 -13.11 2.68
N LEU A 19 -19.75 -13.30 3.92
CA LEU A 19 -20.33 -12.68 5.11
C LEU A 19 -19.33 -11.91 5.96
N ILE A 20 -18.39 -11.19 5.33
CA ILE A 20 -17.71 -10.11 6.05
C ILE A 20 -18.40 -8.82 5.62
N ASP A 21 -19.48 -8.47 6.33
CA ASP A 21 -19.94 -7.09 6.44
C ASP A 21 -18.82 -6.32 7.12
N ILE A 22 -17.80 -5.96 6.34
CA ILE A 22 -16.70 -5.16 6.81
C ILE A 22 -17.31 -3.81 7.12
N HIS A 23 -17.38 -3.47 8.41
CA HIS A 23 -17.80 -2.13 8.85
C HIS A 23 -17.11 -1.07 7.96
N PRO A 24 -17.80 -0.01 7.51
CA PRO A 24 -17.22 0.95 6.55
C PRO A 24 -15.85 1.51 7.01
N THR A 25 -15.62 1.60 8.32
CA THR A 25 -14.31 1.91 8.93
C THR A 25 -13.23 0.84 8.66
N ALA A 26 -13.58 -0.44 8.73
CA ALA A 26 -12.69 -1.57 8.47
C ALA A 26 -12.44 -1.79 6.97
N SER A 27 -13.29 -1.26 6.08
CA SER A 27 -13.07 -1.35 4.62
C SER A 27 -11.77 -0.64 4.20
N ARG A 28 -11.46 0.51 4.83
CA ARG A 28 -10.18 1.20 4.64
C ARG A 28 -9.00 0.38 5.15
N CYS A 29 -9.18 -0.32 6.28
CA CYS A 29 -8.15 -1.21 6.84
C CYS A 29 -7.85 -2.38 5.88
N LYS A 30 -8.86 -3.01 5.29
CA LYS A 30 -8.67 -4.06 4.29
C LYS A 30 -7.90 -3.56 3.07
N ILE A 31 -8.28 -2.42 2.50
CA ILE A 31 -7.58 -1.82 1.36
C ILE A 31 -6.12 -1.54 1.70
N MET A 32 -5.84 -1.02 2.91
CA MET A 32 -4.48 -0.81 3.39
C MET A 32 -3.71 -2.12 3.51
N LEU A 33 -4.30 -3.16 4.10
CA LEU A 33 -3.66 -4.47 4.25
C LEU A 33 -3.39 -5.14 2.90
N ASP A 34 -4.29 -5.03 1.93
CA ASP A 34 -4.12 -5.60 0.59
C ASP A 34 -2.98 -4.90 -0.15
N LYS A 35 -2.88 -3.57 -0.02
CA LYS A 35 -1.74 -2.80 -0.52
C LYS A 35 -0.44 -3.22 0.17
N VAL A 36 -0.43 -3.35 1.49
CA VAL A 36 0.75 -3.77 2.26
C VAL A 36 1.19 -5.17 1.84
N LYS A 37 0.26 -6.11 1.65
CA LYS A 37 0.56 -7.46 1.13
C LYS A 37 1.11 -7.44 -0.29
N TYR A 38 0.65 -6.52 -1.12
CA TYR A 38 1.19 -6.35 -2.47
C TYR A 38 2.63 -5.82 -2.41
N HIS A 39 2.86 -4.74 -1.65
CA HIS A 39 4.19 -4.12 -1.52
C HIS A 39 5.20 -5.01 -0.79
N SER A 40 4.76 -5.83 0.18
CA SER A 40 5.63 -6.76 0.91
C SER A 40 6.23 -7.85 0.02
N LYS A 41 5.55 -8.21 -1.09
CA LYS A 41 6.10 -9.12 -2.09
C LYS A 41 7.23 -8.48 -2.88
N LEU A 42 7.13 -7.17 -3.13
CA LEU A 42 8.10 -6.46 -3.96
C LEU A 42 9.43 -6.28 -3.24
N ARG A 43 9.40 -5.90 -1.96
CA ARG A 43 10.59 -5.66 -1.17
C ARG A 43 10.31 -5.67 0.33
N PRO A 44 11.35 -5.91 1.17
CA PRO A 44 11.26 -5.65 2.59
C PRO A 44 10.92 -4.19 2.87
N PHE A 45 10.16 -3.94 3.92
CA PHE A 45 9.87 -2.58 4.32
C PHE A 45 10.99 -1.98 5.17
N VAL A 46 11.22 -0.68 4.99
CA VAL A 46 12.13 0.11 5.81
C VAL A 46 11.36 0.66 7.01
N ILE A 47 11.93 0.55 8.19
CA ILE A 47 11.38 1.15 9.41
C ILE A 47 11.78 2.63 9.43
N VAL A 48 10.80 3.52 9.47
CA VAL A 48 11.03 4.98 9.53
C VAL A 48 11.21 5.43 10.97
N SER A 49 10.32 4.97 11.86
CA SER A 49 10.38 5.32 13.28
C SER A 49 9.79 4.20 14.13
N LEU A 50 10.27 4.10 15.36
CA LEU A 50 9.70 3.26 16.41
C LEU A 50 8.76 4.15 17.25
N HIS A 51 7.50 3.75 17.36
CA HIS A 51 6.51 4.43 18.19
C HIS A 51 6.27 3.60 19.46
N GLU A 52 6.54 4.20 20.62
CA GLU A 52 6.42 3.58 21.94
C GLU A 52 7.02 2.16 22.02
N THR A 53 6.56 1.32 22.95
CA THR A 53 7.16 0.02 23.25
C THR A 53 6.89 -1.04 22.17
N ASN A 54 5.78 -0.92 21.44
CA ASN A 54 5.23 -2.04 20.68
C ASN A 54 4.77 -1.70 19.25
N SER A 55 5.11 -0.53 18.70
CA SER A 55 4.68 -0.16 17.35
C SER A 55 5.78 0.49 16.52
N VAL A 56 5.64 0.34 15.21
CA VAL A 56 6.65 0.74 14.23
C VAL A 56 5.96 1.42 13.06
N GLN A 57 6.47 2.58 12.68
CA GLN A 57 6.09 3.25 11.46
C GLN A 57 6.94 2.75 10.32
N VAL A 58 6.26 2.32 9.26
CA VAL A 58 6.89 1.64 8.14
C VAL A 58 6.84 2.53 6.89
N GLU A 59 7.95 2.64 6.18
CA GLU A 59 8.04 3.41 4.95
C GLU A 59 7.16 2.76 3.89
N PHE A 60 6.11 3.47 3.51
CA PHE A 60 5.31 3.10 2.36
C PHE A 60 5.77 3.92 1.17
N SER A 61 6.47 3.27 0.23
CA SER A 61 6.94 3.92 -0.99
C SER A 61 5.78 4.10 -1.96
N GLY A 62 5.04 5.18 -1.74
CA GLY A 62 4.21 5.89 -2.69
C GLY A 62 4.41 7.35 -2.36
N LYS A 63 4.90 8.16 -3.31
CA LYS A 63 5.48 9.50 -3.10
C LYS A 63 4.56 10.52 -2.40
N LEU A 64 3.33 10.16 -2.01
CA LEU A 64 2.34 11.05 -1.38
C LEU A 64 1.44 10.37 -0.35
N GLU A 65 1.87 9.28 0.29
CA GLU A 65 1.28 8.90 1.57
C GLU A 65 1.87 9.83 2.65
N ASN A 66 1.22 10.98 2.88
CA ASN A 66 1.60 11.95 3.92
C ASN A 66 1.67 11.35 5.34
N LYS A 67 1.23 10.10 5.50
CA LYS A 67 1.25 9.34 6.74
C LYS A 67 1.74 7.93 6.44
N HIS A 68 2.91 7.60 6.96
CA HIS A 68 3.36 6.22 6.99
C HIS A 68 2.48 5.40 7.95
N PRO A 69 2.04 4.20 7.55
CA PRO A 69 1.26 3.33 8.41
C PRO A 69 2.08 2.88 9.62
N THR A 70 1.43 2.87 10.78
CA THR A 70 2.00 2.35 12.03
C THR A 70 1.45 0.95 12.27
N PHE A 71 2.34 -0.01 12.47
CA PHE A 71 2.01 -1.40 12.75
C PHE A 71 2.50 -1.80 14.14
N PRO A 72 1.76 -2.62 14.89
CA PRO A 72 2.30 -3.27 16.07
C PRO A 72 3.42 -4.24 15.68
N LEU A 73 4.42 -4.39 16.55
CA LEU A 73 5.57 -5.29 16.37
C LEU A 73 5.14 -6.75 16.14
N SER A 74 3.99 -7.16 16.68
CA SER A 74 3.42 -8.50 16.49
C SER A 74 3.09 -8.84 15.03
N PHE A 75 2.88 -7.83 14.18
CA PHE A 75 2.62 -8.01 12.75
C PHE A 75 3.88 -7.93 11.89
N ILE A 76 5.03 -7.62 12.48
CA ILE A 76 6.29 -7.46 11.77
C ILE A 76 7.16 -8.69 11.99
N LYS A 77 7.72 -9.20 10.90
CA LYS A 77 8.76 -10.24 10.94
C LYS A 77 10.06 -9.68 10.41
N PRO A 78 11.20 -9.90 11.09
CA PRO A 78 12.51 -9.53 10.56
C PRO A 78 12.71 -10.16 9.18
N TYR A 79 13.19 -9.36 8.23
CA TYR A 79 13.55 -9.87 6.92
C TYR A 79 14.79 -10.75 7.03
N GLN A 80 14.69 -11.99 6.56
CA GLN A 80 15.81 -12.90 6.43
C GLN A 80 16.16 -13.05 4.95
N PRO A 81 17.36 -12.62 4.52
CA PRO A 81 17.77 -12.83 3.14
C PRO A 81 17.90 -14.32 2.87
N SER A 82 17.57 -14.74 1.64
CA SER A 82 17.79 -16.13 1.23
C SER A 82 19.29 -16.36 1.09
N ASP A 83 19.82 -17.29 1.86
CA ASP A 83 21.19 -17.77 1.72
C ASP A 83 21.33 -18.57 0.42
N LYS A 84 22.29 -18.19 -0.42
CA LYS A 84 22.54 -18.83 -1.72
C LYS A 84 23.32 -20.13 -1.57
N GLU A 85 24.14 -20.26 -0.54
CA GLU A 85 24.96 -21.45 -0.30
C GLU A 85 24.09 -22.60 0.20
N LEU A 86 23.17 -22.31 1.13
CA LEU A 86 22.24 -23.30 1.68
C LEU A 86 21.10 -23.64 0.71
N PHE A 87 20.70 -22.72 -0.16
CA PHE A 87 19.54 -22.89 -1.06
C PHE A 87 19.84 -22.52 -2.52
N PRO A 88 20.75 -23.25 -3.20
CA PRO A 88 21.20 -22.90 -4.56
C PRO A 88 20.11 -23.05 -5.63
N LEU A 89 19.09 -23.88 -5.40
CA LEU A 89 17.97 -24.10 -6.34
C LEU A 89 16.83 -23.08 -6.18
N ARG A 90 16.94 -22.16 -5.21
CA ARG A 90 15.90 -21.17 -4.94
C ARG A 90 16.05 -20.00 -5.91
N ASN A 91 15.36 -20.07 -7.04
CA ASN A 91 15.27 -18.93 -7.95
C ASN A 91 14.52 -17.79 -7.24
N PRO A 92 15.04 -16.55 -7.24
CA PRO A 92 14.28 -15.41 -6.73
C PRO A 92 13.00 -15.31 -7.56
N ALA A 93 11.86 -15.21 -6.89
CA ALA A 93 10.58 -15.01 -7.58
C ALA A 93 10.71 -13.75 -8.44
N SER A 94 10.68 -13.92 -9.76
CA SER A 94 10.56 -12.80 -10.69
C SER A 94 9.25 -12.12 -10.37
N LEU A 95 9.32 -10.89 -9.86
CA LEU A 95 8.15 -10.08 -9.60
C LEU A 95 7.56 -9.72 -10.95
N THR A 96 6.65 -10.54 -11.45
CA THR A 96 5.83 -10.17 -12.60
C THR A 96 4.95 -9.03 -12.13
N VAL A 97 5.41 -7.80 -12.35
CA VAL A 97 4.55 -6.62 -12.29
C VAL A 97 3.49 -6.90 -13.35
N LEU A 98 2.28 -7.24 -12.93
CA LEU A 98 1.16 -7.39 -13.85
C LEU A 98 1.12 -6.10 -14.68
N PRO A 99 1.05 -6.17 -16.03
CA PRO A 99 0.84 -4.99 -16.84
C PRO A 99 -0.46 -4.36 -16.34
N VAL A 100 -0.37 -3.26 -15.60
CA VAL A 100 -1.56 -2.50 -15.25
C VAL A 100 -2.03 -1.95 -16.59
N GLU A 101 -3.16 -2.45 -17.08
CA GLU A 101 -3.76 -1.98 -18.33
C GLU A 101 -3.83 -0.45 -18.27
N GLN A 102 -3.10 0.19 -19.18
CA GLN A 102 -2.99 1.63 -19.29
C GLN A 102 -4.32 2.14 -19.84
N SER A 103 -5.38 2.16 -19.03
CA SER A 103 -6.57 2.90 -19.42
C SER A 103 -6.20 4.38 -19.50
N GLU A 104 -6.31 4.92 -20.72
CA GLU A 104 -5.98 6.30 -21.07
C GLU A 104 -6.90 7.33 -20.40
N ASP A 105 -7.92 6.86 -19.67
CA ASP A 105 -8.89 7.68 -18.98
C ASP A 105 -8.24 8.47 -17.85
N LYS A 106 -7.80 9.69 -18.19
CA LYS A 106 -7.24 10.71 -17.30
C LYS A 106 -8.32 11.35 -16.42
N ASN A 107 -9.00 10.54 -15.61
CA ASN A 107 -9.99 11.06 -14.68
C ASN A 107 -9.28 11.64 -13.46
N ILE A 108 -9.38 12.95 -13.25
CA ILE A 108 -8.76 13.64 -12.12
C ILE A 108 -9.45 13.26 -10.81
N LYS A 109 -8.66 12.87 -9.80
CA LYS A 109 -9.17 12.56 -8.46
C LYS A 109 -9.09 13.77 -7.54
N ILE A 110 -7.92 14.41 -7.46
CA ILE A 110 -7.61 15.46 -6.46
C ILE A 110 -6.62 16.46 -7.04
N ILE A 111 -6.81 17.74 -6.71
CA ILE A 111 -5.84 18.82 -6.88
C ILE A 111 -5.15 19.06 -5.52
N PHE A 112 -3.82 18.97 -5.48
CA PHE A 112 -3.06 18.93 -4.22
C PHE A 112 -2.34 20.25 -3.89
N GLN A 113 -1.77 20.91 -4.90
CA GLN A 113 -1.01 22.15 -4.73
C GLN A 113 -1.31 23.11 -5.88
N GLU A 114 -1.27 24.41 -5.59
CA GLU A 114 -1.23 25.46 -6.60
C GLU A 114 0.13 26.17 -6.58
N ARG A 115 0.64 26.53 -7.75
CA ARG A 115 1.80 27.41 -7.88
C ARG A 115 1.53 28.51 -8.89
N ARG A 116 2.10 29.68 -8.65
CA ARG A 116 2.11 30.80 -9.60
C ARG A 116 3.48 30.86 -10.26
N LEU A 117 3.51 30.82 -11.59
CA LEU A 117 4.74 31.03 -12.32
C LEU A 117 5.13 32.51 -12.21
N ARG A 118 6.35 32.80 -11.73
CA ARG A 118 6.85 34.18 -11.65
C ARG A 118 6.81 34.82 -13.05
N GLY A 119 6.07 35.91 -13.19
CA GLY A 119 5.95 36.66 -14.45
C GLY A 119 4.74 36.31 -15.32
N LYS A 120 3.94 35.27 -15.00
CA LYS A 120 2.69 34.96 -15.70
C LYS A 120 1.50 34.98 -14.74
N LYS A 121 0.35 35.50 -15.17
CA LYS A 121 -0.92 35.45 -14.39
C LYS A 121 -1.54 34.04 -14.32
N GLN A 122 -0.90 33.04 -14.91
CA GLN A 122 -1.41 31.66 -14.98
C GLN A 122 -1.06 30.88 -13.70
N ARG A 123 -2.03 30.11 -13.22
CA ARG A 123 -1.86 29.16 -12.12
C ARG A 123 -1.68 27.76 -12.69
N GLU A 124 -0.79 27.00 -12.05
CA GLU A 124 -0.68 25.58 -12.30
C GLU A 124 -1.08 24.81 -11.04
N TYR A 125 -1.70 23.67 -11.25
CA TYR A 125 -2.21 22.80 -10.21
C TYR A 125 -1.54 21.44 -10.32
N LEU A 126 -1.07 20.90 -9.20
CA LEU A 126 -0.57 19.53 -9.13
C LEU A 126 -1.76 18.58 -9.01
N VAL A 127 -1.94 17.76 -10.04
CA VAL A 127 -3.12 16.91 -10.21
C VAL A 127 -2.75 15.44 -10.00
N ARG A 128 -3.58 14.74 -9.23
CA ARG A 128 -3.57 13.28 -9.09
C ARG A 128 -4.73 12.66 -9.84
N TYR A 129 -4.43 11.66 -10.66
CA TYR A 129 -5.44 10.88 -11.38
C TYR A 129 -6.07 9.79 -10.50
N ARG A 130 -7.29 9.37 -10.86
CA ARG A 130 -8.00 8.24 -10.22
C ARG A 130 -7.33 6.92 -10.54
N ASN A 131 -6.80 6.79 -11.75
CA ASN A 131 -6.07 5.62 -12.18
C ASN A 131 -4.63 5.67 -11.59
N PRO A 132 -4.20 4.64 -10.84
CA PRO A 132 -2.85 4.57 -10.27
C PRO A 132 -1.72 4.46 -11.30
N VAL A 133 -2.03 4.26 -12.59
CA VAL A 133 -1.03 4.21 -13.67
C VAL A 133 -0.41 5.57 -13.96
N HIS A 134 -1.21 6.64 -13.90
CA HIS A 134 -0.76 7.97 -14.30
C HIS A 134 -0.05 8.66 -13.12
N GLU A 135 1.19 9.09 -13.35
CA GLU A 135 1.95 9.88 -12.38
C GLU A 135 1.34 11.28 -12.19
N ASP A 136 1.62 11.88 -11.03
CA ASP A 136 1.14 13.21 -10.70
C ASP A 136 1.79 14.27 -11.61
N LYS A 137 0.97 15.16 -12.17
CA LYS A 137 1.41 16.15 -13.18
C LYS A 137 0.91 17.56 -12.82
N TRP A 138 1.75 18.56 -13.09
CA TRP A 138 1.32 19.96 -13.07
C TRP A 138 0.54 20.28 -14.34
N LEU A 139 -0.69 20.75 -14.18
CA LEU A 139 -1.58 21.16 -15.26
C LEU A 139 -1.99 22.62 -15.10
N GLY A 140 -2.20 23.31 -16.22
CA GLY A 140 -2.77 24.65 -16.21
C GLY A 140 -4.27 24.61 -15.90
N GLU A 141 -4.84 25.75 -15.52
CA GLU A 141 -6.28 25.90 -15.27
C GLU A 141 -7.14 25.49 -16.49
N SER A 142 -6.66 25.73 -17.72
CA SER A 142 -7.35 25.37 -18.96
C SER A 142 -7.37 23.86 -19.24
N ASP A 143 -6.46 23.09 -18.66
CA ASP A 143 -6.28 21.66 -18.94
C ASP A 143 -7.02 20.77 -17.92
N ILE A 144 -7.69 21.39 -16.94
CA ILE A 144 -8.48 20.71 -15.91
C ILE A 144 -9.95 20.79 -16.34
N PRO A 145 -10.61 19.66 -16.64
CA PRO A 145 -12.02 19.63 -17.02
C PRO A 145 -12.97 20.01 -15.88
#